data_AF-A0A521TS57-F1
#
_entry.id   AF-A0A521TS57-F1
#
_cell.length_a   1.000
_cell.length_b   1.000
_cell.length_c   1.000
_cell.angle_alpha   90.00
_cell.angle_beta   90.00
_cell.angle_gamma   90.00
#
_symmetry.space_group_name_H-M   'P 1'
#
loop_
_entity.id
_entity.type
_entity.pdbx_description
1 polymer ?
#
loop_
_entity_poly.entity_id
_entity_poly.type
_entity_poly.pdbx_seq_one_letter_code
_entity_poly.pdbx_strand_id
1 'polypeptide(L)'
;GGGGGGGAGCTFCGGGQGGGTTGGATGGDGGNGGSGARGGRSGTGSEVYWGADGGNSPFTSPRGGGGGGGGCIGSAAAGDPIVVRDSFRPGSGGGGGGAPAATASGMCVSSSANGGGGGGGGGGALRLASATRITVGSTGVVRADGGRGGAGAINAATPSGGGGGGSGGVIHLWAPAVQVLGRVSAGGGAGGLTAGTASVGGAGGLGRVAVSASTTRCSLGGVFVPQLLNGCSISIGAARTGIRGFP
;
A
#
# COMPACT_ATOMS: atom_id res chain seq x y z
N GLY A 1 -10.12 -8.35 7.93
CA GLY A 1 -10.46 -8.03 6.53
C GLY A 1 -9.59 -6.88 6.07
N GLY A 2 -8.90 -7.02 4.94
CA GLY A 2 -8.22 -5.89 4.29
C GLY A 2 -9.24 -5.10 3.48
N GLY A 3 -9.20 -3.77 3.57
CA GLY A 3 -10.07 -2.89 2.78
C GLY A 3 -9.78 -3.08 1.29
N GLY A 4 -10.80 -3.47 0.52
CA GLY A 4 -10.71 -3.63 -0.92
C GLY A 4 -10.32 -2.31 -1.59
N GLY A 5 -9.42 -2.38 -2.58
CA GLY A 5 -9.07 -1.25 -3.42
C GLY A 5 -10.31 -0.73 -4.13
N GLY A 6 -10.67 0.52 -3.88
CA GLY A 6 -11.74 1.20 -4.60
C GLY A 6 -11.31 1.38 -6.05
N GLY A 7 -11.92 0.60 -6.95
CA GLY A 7 -11.86 0.80 -8.39
C GLY A 7 -13.07 1.62 -8.85
N ALA A 8 -12.84 2.52 -9.80
CA ALA A 8 -13.78 3.52 -10.28
C ALA A 8 -15.04 2.96 -10.95
N GLY A 9 -16.17 3.61 -10.68
CA GLY A 9 -17.32 3.66 -11.59
C GLY A 9 -18.09 4.95 -11.33
N CYS A 10 -18.00 5.90 -12.25
CA CYS A 10 -18.66 7.20 -12.20
C CYS A 10 -20.19 7.06 -11.99
N THR A 11 -20.85 8.05 -11.39
CA THR A 11 -22.19 8.36 -11.92
C THR A 11 -21.99 9.15 -13.23
N PHE A 12 -21.13 10.18 -13.25
CA PHE A 12 -20.76 10.88 -14.48
C PHE A 12 -19.33 11.50 -14.39
N CYS A 13 -18.31 10.91 -15.03
CA CYS A 13 -16.94 11.44 -15.24
C CYS A 13 -15.96 11.68 -14.05
N GLY A 14 -16.25 11.25 -12.82
CA GLY A 14 -15.28 11.26 -11.71
C GLY A 14 -14.37 10.03 -11.68
N GLY A 15 -13.06 10.22 -11.52
CA GLY A 15 -12.12 9.14 -11.19
C GLY A 15 -12.56 8.42 -9.91
N GLY A 16 -12.32 7.12 -9.82
CA GLY A 16 -12.80 6.29 -8.72
C GLY A 16 -12.28 6.79 -7.38
N GLN A 17 -13.18 7.01 -6.42
CA GLN A 17 -12.77 7.25 -5.05
C GLN A 17 -12.00 6.01 -4.55
N GLY A 18 -10.77 6.23 -4.08
CA GLY A 18 -9.91 5.19 -3.52
C GLY A 18 -10.54 4.51 -2.31
N GLY A 19 -10.02 3.32 -1.97
CA GLY A 19 -10.62 2.38 -1.02
C GLY A 19 -11.02 3.00 0.33
N GLY A 20 -12.12 2.50 0.89
CA GLY A 20 -12.84 3.09 2.02
C GLY A 20 -12.01 3.40 3.27
N THR A 21 -12.45 4.42 4.01
CA THR A 21 -11.85 4.97 5.25
C THR A 21 -11.96 4.05 6.46
N THR A 22 -12.58 2.88 6.33
CA THR A 22 -12.84 1.95 7.43
C THR A 22 -11.57 1.15 7.77
N GLY A 23 -10.80 1.68 8.72
CA GLY A 23 -9.62 1.00 9.24
C GLY A 23 -8.60 1.89 9.96
N GLY A 24 -8.75 3.22 9.95
CA GLY A 24 -7.77 4.16 10.53
C GLY A 24 -6.56 4.44 9.63
N ALA A 25 -6.53 3.83 8.45
CA ALA A 25 -5.61 4.11 7.37
C ALA A 25 -6.40 4.77 6.22
N THR A 26 -5.92 5.88 5.68
CA THR A 26 -6.54 6.54 4.52
C THR A 26 -5.99 5.90 3.25
N GLY A 27 -6.87 5.42 2.38
CA GLY A 27 -6.46 4.99 1.04
C GLY A 27 -5.93 6.19 0.24
N GLY A 28 -5.14 5.91 -0.80
CA GLY A 28 -4.70 6.96 -1.71
C GLY A 28 -5.89 7.55 -2.49
N ASP A 29 -5.81 8.84 -2.80
CA ASP A 29 -6.83 9.50 -3.62
C ASP A 29 -6.81 8.95 -5.05
N GLY A 30 -7.96 9.01 -5.72
CA GLY A 30 -8.03 8.75 -7.16
C GLY A 30 -7.35 9.86 -7.97
N GLY A 31 -6.79 9.49 -9.13
CA GLY A 31 -6.33 10.49 -10.11
C GLY A 31 -7.50 11.20 -10.79
N ASN A 32 -7.34 12.50 -11.10
CA ASN A 32 -8.33 13.24 -11.87
C ASN A 32 -8.14 13.01 -13.39
N GLY A 33 -9.21 13.13 -14.17
CA GLY A 33 -9.14 13.16 -15.64
C GLY A 33 -9.11 14.58 -16.19
N GLY A 34 -8.56 14.78 -17.40
CA GLY A 34 -8.65 16.03 -18.15
C GLY A 34 -7.34 16.78 -18.36
N SER A 35 -7.42 18.00 -18.89
CA SER A 35 -6.27 18.84 -19.20
C SER A 35 -5.57 19.22 -17.90
N GLY A 36 -4.31 18.78 -17.73
CA GLY A 36 -3.59 18.97 -16.46
C GLY A 36 -4.05 18.04 -15.33
N ALA A 37 -4.54 16.84 -15.67
CA ALA A 37 -4.88 15.79 -14.73
C ALA A 37 -3.79 15.57 -13.66
N ARG A 38 -4.17 15.80 -12.40
CA ARG A 38 -3.31 15.61 -11.23
C ARG A 38 -3.40 14.16 -10.77
N GLY A 39 -2.24 13.62 -10.37
CA GLY A 39 -2.20 12.34 -9.66
C GLY A 39 -2.91 12.45 -8.32
N GLY A 40 -3.44 11.32 -7.85
CA GLY A 40 -3.99 11.20 -6.52
C GLY A 40 -2.90 11.33 -5.46
N ARG A 41 -3.23 11.98 -4.34
CA ARG A 41 -2.34 12.05 -3.19
C ARG A 41 -2.27 10.71 -2.48
N SER A 42 -1.12 10.43 -1.89
CA SER A 42 -0.93 9.36 -0.94
C SER A 42 -1.78 9.53 0.32
N GLY A 43 -2.03 8.42 1.03
CA GLY A 43 -2.65 8.46 2.35
C GLY A 43 -1.77 9.17 3.39
N THR A 44 -2.41 9.79 4.39
CA THR A 44 -1.74 10.53 5.48
C THR A 44 -1.26 9.59 6.62
N GLY A 45 0.04 9.62 6.97
CA GLY A 45 0.65 8.77 8.02
C GLY A 45 1.92 9.36 8.66
N SER A 46 2.98 8.58 8.93
CA SER A 46 4.37 9.11 9.10
C SER A 46 5.25 8.77 7.89
N GLU A 47 6.28 9.57 7.59
CA GLU A 47 7.00 9.62 6.29
C GLU A 47 7.29 8.26 5.62
N VAL A 48 7.80 7.25 6.35
CA VAL A 48 8.18 5.95 5.75
C VAL A 48 6.99 5.02 5.47
N TYR A 49 5.84 5.33 6.04
CA TYR A 49 4.60 4.60 5.91
C TYR A 49 3.65 5.22 4.88
N TRP A 50 4.05 6.32 4.26
CA TRP A 50 3.28 6.97 3.20
C TRP A 50 3.44 6.18 1.92
N GLY A 51 2.34 6.03 1.20
CA GLY A 51 2.45 5.75 -0.22
C GLY A 51 3.11 6.92 -0.94
N ALA A 52 3.54 6.69 -2.17
CA ALA A 52 3.88 7.77 -3.07
C ALA A 52 2.61 8.36 -3.69
N ASP A 53 2.66 9.63 -4.06
CA ASP A 53 1.62 10.24 -4.90
C ASP A 53 1.61 9.60 -6.29
N GLY A 54 0.46 9.62 -6.95
CA GLY A 54 0.34 9.25 -8.35
C GLY A 54 1.02 10.28 -9.26
N GLY A 55 1.47 9.85 -10.44
CA GLY A 55 2.06 10.76 -11.43
C GLY A 55 1.05 11.78 -11.96
N ASN A 56 1.53 12.97 -12.29
CA ASN A 56 0.76 13.96 -13.06
C ASN A 56 0.86 13.66 -14.55
N SER A 57 -0.26 13.81 -15.27
CA SER A 57 -0.24 13.61 -16.72
C SER A 57 0.54 14.76 -17.36
N PRO A 58 1.60 14.49 -18.16
CA PRO A 58 2.36 15.54 -18.82
C PRO A 58 1.57 16.23 -19.95
N PHE A 59 0.39 15.69 -20.30
CA PHE A 59 -0.42 16.23 -21.36
C PHE A 59 -1.19 17.48 -20.93
N THR A 60 -0.91 18.58 -21.61
CA THR A 60 -1.75 19.79 -21.63
C THR A 60 -3.05 19.58 -22.40
N SER A 61 -3.14 18.51 -23.21
CA SER A 61 -4.36 18.11 -23.90
C SER A 61 -5.29 17.34 -22.97
N PRO A 62 -6.63 17.41 -23.14
CA PRO A 62 -7.62 16.85 -22.21
C PRO A 62 -7.67 15.32 -22.13
N ARG A 63 -6.72 14.61 -22.75
CA ARG A 63 -6.85 13.17 -23.04
C ARG A 63 -6.09 12.24 -22.07
N GLY A 64 -5.38 12.78 -21.09
CA GLY A 64 -4.63 11.97 -20.12
C GLY A 64 -5.31 11.86 -18.75
N GLY A 65 -5.25 10.68 -18.14
CA GLY A 65 -5.63 10.46 -16.74
C GLY A 65 -4.44 10.51 -15.78
N GLY A 66 -4.63 11.12 -14.60
CA GLY A 66 -3.64 11.10 -13.52
C GLY A 66 -3.51 9.72 -12.87
N GLY A 67 -2.35 9.42 -12.28
CA GLY A 67 -2.14 8.15 -11.57
C GLY A 67 -2.85 8.16 -10.21
N GLY A 68 -3.26 7.00 -9.70
CA GLY A 68 -3.79 6.88 -8.34
C GLY A 68 -2.69 6.99 -7.28
N GLY A 69 -2.99 7.57 -6.11
CA GLY A 69 -2.06 7.66 -5.00
C GLY A 69 -1.87 6.31 -4.27
N GLY A 70 -0.72 6.11 -3.65
CA GLY A 70 -0.44 4.90 -2.86
C GLY A 70 -1.13 4.91 -1.49
N GLY A 71 -1.47 3.72 -0.99
CA GLY A 71 -2.02 3.56 0.35
C GLY A 71 -0.98 3.78 1.46
N CYS A 72 -1.46 4.03 2.68
CA CYS A 72 -0.66 4.10 3.91
C CYS A 72 -1.19 3.15 5.01
N ILE A 73 -0.46 2.94 6.11
CA ILE A 73 -1.02 2.22 7.29
C ILE A 73 -1.75 3.13 8.29
N GLY A 74 -1.76 4.45 8.07
CA GLY A 74 -2.37 5.45 8.94
C GLY A 74 -1.50 5.86 10.14
N SER A 75 -1.81 7.02 10.72
CA SER A 75 -1.04 7.62 11.83
C SER A 75 -1.14 6.83 13.14
N ALA A 76 -2.31 6.25 13.44
CA ALA A 76 -2.51 5.41 14.62
C ALA A 76 -1.68 4.13 14.56
N ALA A 77 -1.56 3.53 13.37
CA ALA A 77 -0.59 2.48 13.16
C ALA A 77 0.81 3.06 13.31
N ALA A 78 1.22 4.03 12.49
CA ALA A 78 2.57 4.58 12.50
C ALA A 78 3.13 4.97 13.89
N GLY A 79 2.28 5.54 14.75
CA GLY A 79 2.65 6.04 16.08
C GLY A 79 2.62 5.01 17.20
N ASP A 80 2.15 3.78 16.96
CA ASP A 80 2.08 2.76 18.02
C ASP A 80 3.43 2.04 18.17
N PRO A 81 4.15 2.23 19.31
CA PRO A 81 5.41 1.55 19.58
C PRO A 81 5.22 0.08 20.00
N ILE A 82 3.98 -0.34 20.27
CA ILE A 82 3.59 -1.65 20.79
C ILE A 82 2.50 -2.18 19.88
N VAL A 83 2.90 -2.75 18.75
CA VAL A 83 2.05 -3.43 17.75
C VAL A 83 1.32 -4.66 18.34
N VAL A 84 0.54 -4.50 19.42
CA VAL A 84 0.10 -5.60 20.28
C VAL A 84 -1.30 -5.40 20.86
N ARG A 85 -1.84 -4.17 20.93
CA ARG A 85 -3.18 -3.96 21.53
C ARG A 85 -4.16 -3.14 20.69
N ASP A 86 -3.83 -1.92 20.28
CA ASP A 86 -4.84 -0.99 19.75
C ASP A 86 -4.64 -0.58 18.27
N SER A 87 -3.46 -0.87 17.69
CA SER A 87 -3.12 -0.50 16.30
C SER A 87 -2.88 -1.68 15.35
N PHE A 88 -3.35 -2.88 15.72
CA PHE A 88 -3.29 -4.08 14.89
C PHE A 88 -4.28 -3.99 13.71
N ARG A 89 -4.04 -2.99 12.86
CA ARG A 89 -4.88 -2.58 11.75
C ARG A 89 -4.24 -3.05 10.44
N PRO A 90 -5.04 -3.52 9.49
CA PRO A 90 -4.53 -3.80 8.14
C PRO A 90 -4.04 -2.49 7.49
N GLY A 91 -3.24 -2.64 6.44
CA GLY A 91 -2.92 -1.55 5.53
C GLY A 91 -4.15 -1.07 4.75
N SER A 92 -4.04 0.11 4.14
CA SER A 92 -5.06 0.65 3.24
C SER A 92 -4.78 0.30 1.78
N GLY A 93 -5.83 0.38 0.97
CA GLY A 93 -5.71 0.28 -0.48
C GLY A 93 -5.12 1.55 -1.12
N GLY A 94 -4.60 1.40 -2.34
CA GLY A 94 -4.27 2.54 -3.20
C GLY A 94 -5.51 3.15 -3.86
N GLY A 95 -5.33 4.33 -4.42
CA GLY A 95 -6.35 5.02 -5.22
C GLY A 95 -6.44 4.50 -6.64
N GLY A 96 -7.60 4.67 -7.28
CA GLY A 96 -7.77 4.36 -8.71
C GLY A 96 -7.05 5.37 -9.62
N GLY A 97 -6.62 4.92 -10.79
CA GLY A 97 -6.15 5.81 -11.85
C GLY A 97 -7.31 6.60 -12.47
N GLY A 98 -7.01 7.82 -12.93
CA GLY A 98 -7.96 8.67 -13.64
C GLY A 98 -8.28 8.11 -15.02
N ALA A 99 -9.56 8.19 -15.40
CA ALA A 99 -9.97 8.01 -16.79
C ALA A 99 -9.58 9.24 -17.62
N PRO A 100 -9.32 9.09 -18.94
CA PRO A 100 -9.22 10.23 -19.85
C PRO A 100 -10.51 11.06 -19.79
N ALA A 101 -10.44 12.40 -19.85
CA ALA A 101 -11.67 13.19 -19.80
C ALA A 101 -12.55 12.91 -21.03
N ALA A 102 -13.87 12.92 -20.79
CA ALA A 102 -14.83 13.03 -21.87
C ALA A 102 -14.49 14.28 -22.70
N THR A 103 -14.46 14.13 -24.01
CA THR A 103 -14.31 15.26 -24.94
C THR A 103 -15.27 16.39 -24.55
N ALA A 104 -14.84 17.64 -24.76
CA ALA A 104 -15.45 18.89 -24.27
C ALA A 104 -16.96 19.10 -24.51
N SER A 105 -17.65 18.20 -25.21
CA SER A 105 -19.08 18.28 -25.52
C SER A 105 -20.01 17.82 -24.40
N GLY A 106 -19.51 17.51 -23.19
CA GLY A 106 -20.35 17.12 -22.05
C GLY A 106 -21.13 15.82 -22.25
N MET A 107 -20.87 15.09 -23.35
CA MET A 107 -21.45 13.79 -23.59
C MET A 107 -20.77 12.78 -22.68
N CYS A 108 -21.58 12.08 -21.90
CA CYS A 108 -21.16 10.87 -21.19
C CYS A 108 -20.39 10.02 -22.18
N VAL A 109 -19.11 9.80 -21.86
CA VAL A 109 -18.23 8.95 -22.65
C VAL A 109 -18.98 7.68 -23.04
N SER A 110 -18.96 7.38 -24.34
CA SER A 110 -19.49 6.14 -24.89
C SER A 110 -19.01 4.95 -24.04
N SER A 111 -19.77 3.86 -24.03
CA SER A 111 -19.42 2.57 -23.40
C SER A 111 -18.01 2.03 -23.77
N SER A 112 -17.32 2.68 -24.70
CA SER A 112 -15.95 2.45 -25.15
C SER A 112 -14.87 3.30 -24.46
N ALA A 113 -15.20 4.18 -23.50
CA ALA A 113 -14.15 4.87 -22.74
C ALA A 113 -13.45 3.89 -21.80
N ASN A 114 -12.14 3.87 -21.91
CA ASN A 114 -11.30 3.03 -21.09
C ASN A 114 -11.25 3.56 -19.65
N GLY A 115 -11.62 2.71 -18.69
CA GLY A 115 -11.40 2.99 -17.28
C GLY A 115 -9.91 3.11 -16.94
N GLY A 116 -9.59 3.92 -15.93
CA GLY A 116 -8.27 3.90 -15.31
C GLY A 116 -8.02 2.60 -14.54
N GLY A 117 -6.75 2.36 -14.18
CA GLY A 117 -6.37 1.18 -13.41
C GLY A 117 -6.96 1.19 -12.00
N GLY A 118 -7.45 0.04 -11.52
CA GLY A 118 -7.94 -0.09 -10.14
C GLY A 118 -6.82 0.03 -9.10
N GLY A 119 -7.12 0.53 -7.90
CA GLY A 119 -6.15 0.58 -6.80
C GLY A 119 -5.82 -0.81 -6.24
N GLY A 120 -4.59 -0.98 -5.73
CA GLY A 120 -4.18 -2.21 -5.05
C GLY A 120 -4.76 -2.33 -3.63
N GLY A 121 -5.08 -3.55 -3.17
CA GLY A 121 -5.59 -3.77 -1.81
C GLY A 121 -4.52 -3.62 -0.73
N GLY A 122 -4.90 -3.24 0.49
CA GLY A 122 -3.97 -3.13 1.62
C GLY A 122 -3.55 -4.48 2.21
N GLY A 123 -2.36 -4.53 2.80
CA GLY A 123 -1.85 -5.73 3.49
C GLY A 123 -2.63 -6.06 4.77
N GLY A 124 -2.66 -7.35 5.14
CA GLY A 124 -3.37 -7.81 6.35
C GLY A 124 -2.67 -7.47 7.68
N ALA A 125 -3.34 -7.72 8.80
CA ALA A 125 -2.70 -7.74 10.11
C ALA A 125 -2.57 -9.20 10.59
N LEU A 126 -1.34 -9.67 10.81
CA LEU A 126 -1.00 -11.05 11.16
C LEU A 126 -0.22 -11.11 12.49
N ARG A 127 -0.72 -11.91 13.44
CA ARG A 127 -0.06 -12.17 14.72
C ARG A 127 0.16 -13.66 14.84
N LEU A 128 1.43 -14.05 14.95
CA LEU A 128 1.84 -15.42 15.23
C LEU A 128 2.32 -15.46 16.67
N ALA A 129 1.61 -16.21 17.51
CA ALA A 129 1.89 -16.32 18.94
C ALA A 129 2.22 -17.77 19.29
N SER A 130 3.26 -17.98 20.10
CA SER A 130 3.63 -19.28 20.63
C SER A 130 4.11 -19.14 22.06
N ALA A 131 3.71 -20.07 22.93
CA ALA A 131 4.18 -20.11 24.31
C ALA A 131 5.64 -20.60 24.43
N THR A 132 6.24 -21.09 23.34
CA THR A 132 7.58 -21.70 23.37
C THR A 132 8.50 -21.11 22.30
N ARG A 133 8.20 -21.34 21.02
CA ARG A 133 9.04 -20.97 19.90
C ARG A 133 8.25 -20.68 18.63
N ILE A 134 8.76 -19.74 17.83
CA ILE A 134 8.44 -19.58 16.41
C ILE A 134 9.71 -19.80 15.59
N THR A 135 9.63 -20.64 14.56
CA THR A 135 10.71 -20.84 13.59
C THR A 135 10.19 -20.59 12.18
N VAL A 136 10.78 -19.63 11.47
CA VAL A 136 10.60 -19.44 10.03
C VAL A 136 11.85 -19.98 9.33
N GLY A 137 11.75 -21.21 8.81
CA GLY A 137 12.87 -21.88 8.10
C GLY A 137 13.31 -21.13 6.85
N SER A 138 14.41 -21.56 6.21
CA SER A 138 15.01 -20.86 5.05
C SER A 138 14.08 -20.70 3.84
N THR A 139 13.13 -21.61 3.65
CA THR A 139 12.07 -21.52 2.62
C THR A 139 10.75 -20.96 3.15
N GLY A 140 10.67 -20.69 4.47
CA GLY A 140 9.49 -20.19 5.14
C GLY A 140 9.21 -18.73 4.78
N VAL A 141 7.92 -18.41 4.63
CA VAL A 141 7.47 -17.09 4.20
C VAL A 141 6.30 -16.62 5.07
N VAL A 142 6.42 -15.43 5.66
CA VAL A 142 5.36 -14.74 6.40
C VAL A 142 5.07 -13.41 5.71
N ARG A 143 3.85 -13.19 5.22
CA ARG A 143 3.52 -12.03 4.39
C ARG A 143 2.25 -11.31 4.83
N ALA A 144 2.34 -9.99 4.81
CA ALA A 144 1.27 -9.02 4.94
C ALA A 144 1.49 -7.89 3.94
N ASP A 145 1.93 -8.22 2.73
CA ASP A 145 2.26 -7.21 1.70
C ASP A 145 0.99 -6.56 1.13
N GLY A 146 1.13 -5.31 0.69
CA GLY A 146 0.12 -4.63 -0.11
C GLY A 146 0.03 -5.17 -1.53
N GLY A 147 -1.17 -5.09 -2.10
CA GLY A 147 -1.47 -5.47 -3.47
C GLY A 147 -0.98 -4.42 -4.48
N ARG A 148 -0.62 -4.89 -5.67
CA ARG A 148 -0.22 -4.04 -6.80
C ARG A 148 -1.43 -3.29 -7.36
N GLY A 149 -1.24 -2.04 -7.77
CA GLY A 149 -2.23 -1.28 -8.54
C GLY A 149 -2.42 -1.86 -9.95
N GLY A 150 -3.66 -1.80 -10.44
CA GLY A 150 -4.03 -2.21 -11.79
C GLY A 150 -3.43 -1.29 -12.85
N ALA A 151 -3.10 -1.86 -14.01
CA ALA A 151 -2.61 -1.08 -15.13
C ALA A 151 -3.72 -0.19 -15.70
N GLY A 152 -3.33 1.00 -16.17
CA GLY A 152 -4.20 1.80 -17.04
C GLY A 152 -4.38 1.09 -18.38
N ALA A 153 -5.57 1.20 -18.95
CA ALA A 153 -5.87 0.71 -20.28
C ALA A 153 -4.97 1.34 -21.36
N ILE A 154 -4.62 0.51 -22.35
CA ILE A 154 -3.72 0.81 -23.44
C ILE A 154 -4.53 1.24 -24.65
N ASN A 155 -4.72 2.55 -24.83
CA ASN A 155 -5.15 3.12 -26.10
C ASN A 155 -4.31 4.37 -26.38
N ALA A 156 -3.60 4.38 -27.52
CA ALA A 156 -2.72 5.47 -27.92
C ALA A 156 -3.44 6.83 -28.01
N ALA A 157 -4.75 6.82 -28.29
CA ALA A 157 -5.54 8.05 -28.42
C ALA A 157 -6.03 8.62 -27.07
N THR A 158 -6.13 7.78 -26.03
CA THR A 158 -6.74 8.09 -24.73
C THR A 158 -6.10 7.28 -23.61
N PRO A 159 -4.83 7.55 -23.26
CA PRO A 159 -4.14 6.78 -22.25
C PRO A 159 -4.72 7.09 -20.87
N SER A 160 -5.00 6.05 -20.09
CA SER A 160 -5.55 6.16 -18.74
C SER A 160 -4.47 6.00 -17.67
N GLY A 161 -4.69 6.56 -16.48
CA GLY A 161 -3.75 6.48 -15.38
C GLY A 161 -3.68 5.08 -14.76
N GLY A 162 -2.51 4.71 -14.25
CA GLY A 162 -2.34 3.49 -13.44
C GLY A 162 -2.89 3.69 -12.03
N GLY A 163 -3.44 2.63 -11.43
CA GLY A 163 -3.91 2.66 -10.04
C GLY A 163 -2.75 2.67 -9.04
N GLY A 164 -2.91 3.27 -7.87
CA GLY A 164 -1.90 3.24 -6.80
C GLY A 164 -1.77 1.87 -6.14
N GLY A 165 -0.60 1.56 -5.60
CA GLY A 165 -0.34 0.35 -4.82
C GLY A 165 -0.91 0.44 -3.40
N GLY A 166 -1.39 -0.67 -2.86
CA GLY A 166 -1.85 -0.75 -1.46
C GLY A 166 -0.67 -0.77 -0.50
N SER A 167 -0.85 -0.27 0.73
CA SER A 167 0.22 -0.30 1.73
C SER A 167 0.48 -1.71 2.23
N GLY A 168 1.67 -1.95 2.77
CA GLY A 168 1.93 -3.12 3.61
C GLY A 168 1.02 -3.13 4.83
N GLY A 169 0.91 -4.29 5.45
CA GLY A 169 0.11 -4.52 6.65
C GLY A 169 0.96 -4.56 7.90
N VAL A 170 0.58 -5.41 8.85
CA VAL A 170 1.25 -5.54 10.14
C VAL A 170 1.55 -7.00 10.42
N ILE A 171 2.77 -7.32 10.83
CA ILE A 171 3.18 -8.65 11.29
C ILE A 171 3.70 -8.54 12.71
N HIS A 172 3.21 -9.39 13.62
CA HIS A 172 3.74 -9.53 14.97
C HIS A 172 4.09 -10.99 15.27
N LEU A 173 5.38 -11.26 15.51
CA LEU A 173 5.87 -12.56 15.98
C LEU A 173 6.06 -12.48 17.49
N TRP A 174 5.36 -13.30 18.26
CA TRP A 174 5.35 -13.24 19.72
C TRP A 174 5.63 -14.62 20.33
N ALA A 175 6.84 -14.85 20.82
CA ALA A 175 7.23 -16.10 21.45
C ALA A 175 8.52 -15.95 22.29
N PRO A 176 8.77 -16.76 23.34
CA PRO A 176 10.01 -16.70 24.11
C PRO A 176 11.27 -16.87 23.25
N ALA A 177 11.21 -17.72 22.23
CA ALA A 177 12.27 -17.93 21.25
C ALA A 177 11.76 -17.69 19.82
N VAL A 178 12.48 -16.88 19.04
CA VAL A 178 12.15 -16.61 17.64
C VAL A 178 13.37 -16.81 16.77
N GLN A 179 13.24 -17.69 15.77
CA GLN A 179 14.25 -17.89 14.74
C GLN A 179 13.65 -17.58 13.37
N VAL A 180 14.30 -16.71 12.60
CA VAL A 180 13.92 -16.41 11.23
C VAL A 180 15.12 -16.58 10.33
N LEU A 181 15.05 -17.57 9.44
CA LEU A 181 16.01 -17.84 8.37
C LEU A 181 15.39 -17.55 6.99
N GLY A 182 14.05 -17.58 6.89
CA GLY A 182 13.30 -17.30 5.67
C GLY A 182 12.94 -15.82 5.49
N ARG A 183 11.76 -15.54 4.94
CA ARG A 183 11.30 -14.17 4.62
C ARG A 183 10.10 -13.72 5.46
N VAL A 184 10.18 -12.51 6.01
CA VAL A 184 9.07 -11.82 6.68
C VAL A 184 8.84 -10.47 5.99
N SER A 185 7.65 -10.26 5.43
CA SER A 185 7.39 -9.12 4.56
C SER A 185 6.04 -8.47 4.82
N ALA A 186 6.08 -7.18 5.13
CA ALA A 186 4.94 -6.26 5.14
C ALA A 186 5.27 -5.08 4.21
N GLY A 187 5.73 -5.36 2.99
CA GLY A 187 6.05 -4.34 1.99
C GLY A 187 4.80 -3.73 1.37
N GLY A 188 4.91 -2.49 0.90
CA GLY A 188 3.88 -1.88 0.06
C GLY A 188 3.83 -2.51 -1.33
N GLY A 189 2.66 -2.43 -1.97
CA GLY A 189 2.47 -2.86 -3.35
C GLY A 189 2.98 -1.82 -4.33
N ALA A 190 3.45 -2.26 -5.51
CA ALA A 190 3.83 -1.35 -6.58
C ALA A 190 2.61 -0.63 -7.16
N GLY A 191 2.83 0.60 -7.66
CA GLY A 191 1.85 1.29 -8.49
C GLY A 191 1.59 0.55 -9.80
N GLY A 192 0.40 0.79 -10.35
CA GLY A 192 -0.01 0.35 -11.66
C GLY A 192 0.78 1.06 -12.75
N LEU A 193 1.17 0.31 -13.77
CA LEU A 193 1.82 0.86 -14.95
C LEU A 193 0.79 1.48 -15.88
N THR A 194 1.26 2.39 -16.71
CA THR A 194 0.53 2.89 -17.87
C THR A 194 1.19 2.39 -19.14
N ALA A 195 0.44 2.36 -20.23
CA ALA A 195 1.03 2.30 -21.55
C ALA A 195 1.20 3.71 -22.12
N GLY A 196 2.34 3.94 -22.76
CA GLY A 196 2.69 5.23 -23.36
C GLY A 196 3.10 6.26 -22.32
N THR A 197 2.45 7.42 -22.37
CA THR A 197 2.86 8.67 -21.70
C THR A 197 1.91 9.10 -20.58
N ALA A 198 0.92 8.27 -20.23
CA ALA A 198 0.08 8.51 -19.05
C ALA A 198 0.84 8.23 -17.74
N SER A 199 0.27 8.72 -16.64
CA SER A 199 0.87 8.67 -15.32
C SER A 199 0.81 7.31 -14.64
N VAL A 200 1.96 6.84 -14.16
CA VAL A 200 2.04 5.70 -13.25
C VAL A 200 1.33 5.97 -11.92
N GLY A 201 0.77 4.92 -11.32
CA GLY A 201 0.27 5.00 -9.96
C GLY A 201 1.40 5.10 -8.93
N GLY A 202 1.11 5.71 -7.78
CA GLY A 202 2.04 5.76 -6.65
C GLY A 202 2.23 4.40 -6.00
N ALA A 203 3.44 4.09 -5.52
CA ALA A 203 3.69 2.89 -4.74
C ALA A 203 3.02 2.98 -3.36
N GLY A 204 2.58 1.85 -2.80
CA GLY A 204 2.05 1.81 -1.44
C GLY A 204 3.15 1.94 -0.38
N GLY A 205 2.80 2.52 0.77
CA GLY A 205 3.72 2.68 1.89
C GLY A 205 4.09 1.35 2.53
N LEU A 206 5.22 1.33 3.23
CA LEU A 206 5.64 0.15 3.98
C LEU A 206 4.65 -0.17 5.10
N GLY A 207 4.56 -1.44 5.45
CA GLY A 207 3.90 -1.94 6.64
C GLY A 207 4.87 -2.06 7.81
N ARG A 208 4.51 -2.88 8.81
CA ARG A 208 5.30 -3.07 10.03
C ARG A 208 5.53 -4.52 10.33
N VAL A 209 6.71 -4.81 10.84
CA VAL A 209 7.03 -6.10 11.45
C VAL A 209 7.41 -5.81 12.90
N ALA A 210 6.94 -6.61 13.84
CA ALA A 210 7.32 -6.55 15.24
C ALA A 210 7.70 -7.96 15.69
N VAL A 211 8.76 -8.05 16.48
CA VAL A 211 9.19 -9.31 17.07
C VAL A 211 9.23 -9.13 18.59
N SER A 212 8.63 -10.05 19.34
CA SER A 212 8.67 -10.05 20.79
C SER A 212 9.21 -11.38 21.25
N ALA A 213 10.46 -11.36 21.71
CA ALA A 213 11.22 -12.54 22.05
C ALA A 213 12.26 -12.21 23.11
N SER A 214 12.78 -13.24 23.79
CA SER A 214 13.99 -13.06 24.60
C SER A 214 15.17 -12.78 23.68
N THR A 215 15.95 -11.74 23.99
CA THR A 215 17.13 -11.33 23.19
C THR A 215 18.17 -12.45 23.13
N THR A 216 18.29 -13.28 24.17
CA THR A 216 19.21 -14.43 24.22
C THR A 216 18.70 -15.65 23.47
N ARG A 217 17.42 -15.66 23.04
CA ARG A 217 16.78 -16.76 22.28
C ARG A 217 16.20 -16.28 20.96
N CYS A 218 16.72 -15.18 20.46
CA CYS A 218 16.34 -14.59 19.19
C CYS A 218 17.47 -14.83 18.18
N SER A 219 17.12 -15.20 16.96
CA SER A 219 18.05 -15.27 15.82
C SER A 219 17.34 -14.85 14.53
N LEU A 220 17.69 -13.70 13.98
CA LEU A 220 17.03 -13.12 12.80
C LEU A 220 18.04 -13.02 11.63
N GLY A 221 18.36 -14.16 11.03
CA GLY A 221 19.28 -14.27 9.88
C GLY A 221 18.61 -14.21 8.51
N GLY A 222 17.27 -14.19 8.47
CA GLY A 222 16.49 -14.13 7.24
C GLY A 222 16.31 -12.73 6.65
N VAL A 223 15.41 -12.63 5.67
CA VAL A 223 15.11 -11.37 4.96
C VAL A 223 13.87 -10.70 5.53
N PHE A 224 13.99 -9.43 5.89
CA PHE A 224 12.90 -8.62 6.41
C PHE A 224 12.58 -7.46 5.47
N VAL A 225 11.28 -7.22 5.24
CA VAL A 225 10.76 -6.04 4.55
C VAL A 225 9.62 -5.47 5.39
N PRO A 226 9.75 -4.27 5.98
CA PRO A 226 10.96 -3.42 6.02
C PRO A 226 12.14 -4.09 6.73
N GLN A 227 13.37 -3.67 6.40
CA GLN A 227 14.60 -4.25 6.96
C GLN A 227 14.70 -4.04 8.49
N LEU A 228 15.35 -4.98 9.16
CA LEU A 228 15.72 -4.84 10.58
C LEU A 228 16.90 -3.89 10.69
N LEU A 229 16.89 -2.99 11.67
CA LEU A 229 18.07 -2.17 11.96
C LEU A 229 19.09 -2.91 12.84
N ASN A 230 18.63 -3.61 13.88
CA ASN A 230 19.49 -4.11 14.95
C ASN A 230 19.27 -5.60 15.28
N GLY A 231 18.98 -6.45 14.29
CA GLY A 231 18.87 -7.90 14.51
C GLY A 231 18.01 -8.24 15.74
N CYS A 232 18.61 -8.88 16.75
CA CYS A 232 17.97 -9.29 18.01
C CYS A 232 18.03 -8.30 19.17
N SER A 233 18.62 -7.12 18.98
CA SER A 233 18.65 -6.07 20.00
C SER A 233 17.31 -5.35 20.09
N ILE A 234 16.95 -4.90 21.30
CA ILE A 234 15.74 -4.10 21.51
C ILE A 234 15.82 -2.83 20.66
N SER A 235 14.77 -2.58 19.90
CA SER A 235 14.63 -1.38 19.07
C SER A 235 13.19 -0.90 19.14
N ILE A 236 13.04 0.39 19.41
CA ILE A 236 11.75 1.09 19.43
C ILE A 236 11.89 2.21 18.42
N GLY A 237 11.24 2.08 17.26
CA GLY A 237 11.19 3.16 16.30
C GLY A 237 10.09 2.95 15.28
N ALA A 238 9.38 4.03 14.98
CA ALA A 238 8.53 4.10 13.81
C ALA A 238 9.37 3.84 12.55
N ALA A 239 8.74 3.31 11.51
CA ALA A 239 9.32 2.77 10.27
C ALA A 239 10.16 1.49 10.40
N ARG A 240 10.23 0.88 11.59
CA ARG A 240 11.24 -0.13 11.87
C ARG A 240 10.64 -1.40 12.43
N THR A 241 11.37 -2.49 12.22
CA THR A 241 11.11 -3.72 12.95
C THR A 241 11.71 -3.61 14.34
N GLY A 242 10.83 -3.67 15.35
CA GLY A 242 11.17 -3.53 16.76
C GLY A 242 11.26 -4.87 17.48
N ILE A 243 12.20 -4.99 18.42
CA ILE A 243 12.23 -6.09 19.39
C ILE A 243 11.86 -5.59 20.78
N ARG A 244 10.97 -6.32 21.46
CA ARG A 244 10.70 -6.17 22.88
C ARG A 244 11.00 -7.44 23.65
N GLY A 245 11.42 -7.26 24.90
CA GLY A 245 11.50 -8.35 25.87
C GLY A 245 10.16 -9.06 25.99
N PHE A 246 10.20 -10.38 25.91
CA PHE A 246 9.06 -11.23 26.23
C PHE A 246 8.79 -11.12 27.74
N PRO A 247 7.55 -10.86 28.19
CA PRO A 247 7.21 -10.85 29.61
C PRO A 247 7.37 -12.23 30.25
#